data_AF-A0A972ZPT0-F1
#
_entry.id   AF-A0A972ZPT0-F1
#
_cell.length_a   1.000
_cell.length_b   1.000
_cell.length_c   1.000
_cell.angle_alpha   90.00
_cell.angle_beta   90.00
_cell.angle_gamma   90.00
#
_symmetry.space_group_name_H-M   'P 1'
#
loop_
_entity.id
_entity.type
_entity.pdbx_description
1 polymer ?
#
loop_
_entity_poly.entity_id
_entity_poly.type
_entity_poly.pdbx_seq_one_letter_code
_entity_poly.pdbx_strand_id
1 'polypeptide(L)'
;NSKNGLRYSQILTLIIGVLALLIALKMTSVLELMLHSYSFMVSGMIIPVLAALFTKKPNSIAALSSMIVGGGTTLSLIFSDINLPLGLDANIFGIGAALIAYLIVNFSRKS
;
A
#
# COMPACT_ATOMS: atom_id res chain seq x y z
N ASN A 1 24.53 14.47 12.66
CA ASN A 1 23.63 13.97 11.60
C ASN A 1 22.21 13.59 12.09
N SER A 2 21.85 13.75 13.38
CA SER A 2 20.53 13.33 13.90
C SER A 2 19.41 14.39 13.84
N LYS A 3 19.75 15.69 13.83
CA LYS A 3 18.75 16.79 13.86
C LYS A 3 17.88 16.85 12.59
N ASN A 4 18.41 16.43 11.44
CA ASN A 4 17.68 16.48 10.18
C ASN A 4 16.63 15.35 10.08
N GLY A 5 16.98 14.14 10.54
CA GLY A 5 16.04 13.01 10.57
C GLY A 5 14.78 13.32 11.39
N LEU A 6 14.95 13.93 12.56
CA LEU A 6 13.81 14.32 13.41
C LEU A 6 12.90 15.33 12.70
N ARG A 7 13.48 16.33 12.02
CA ARG A 7 12.71 17.34 11.28
C ARG A 7 11.95 16.71 10.10
N TYR A 8 12.55 15.78 9.36
CA TYR A 8 11.86 15.07 8.29
C TYR A 8 10.70 14.23 8.82
N SER A 9 10.89 13.49 9.92
CA SER A 9 9.81 12.75 10.56
C SER A 9 8.67 13.67 11.00
N GLN A 10 8.98 14.82 11.61
CA GLN A 10 7.97 15.79 12.03
C GLN A 10 7.17 16.34 10.84
N ILE A 11 7.85 16.72 9.75
CA ILE A 11 7.19 17.21 8.53
C ILE A 11 6.32 16.11 7.90
N LEU A 12 6.83 14.88 7.81
CA LEU A 12 6.06 13.73 7.30
C LEU A 12 4.82 13.45 8.16
N THR A 13 4.96 13.43 9.48
CA THR A 13 3.83 13.23 10.40
C THR A 13 2.79 14.34 10.23
N LEU A 14 3.22 15.59 10.10
CA LEU A 14 2.32 16.72 9.84
C LEU A 14 1.55 16.53 8.53
N ILE A 15 2.25 16.20 7.44
CA ILE A 15 1.63 15.97 6.12
C ILE A 15 0.63 14.83 6.17
N ILE A 16 1.01 13.68 6.74
CA ILE A 16 0.13 12.51 6.87
C ILE A 16 -1.11 12.85 7.70
N GLY A 17 -0.94 13.60 8.80
CA GLY A 17 -2.06 14.04 9.64
C GLY A 17 -3.03 14.98 8.91
N VAL A 18 -2.51 15.95 8.17
CA VAL A 18 -3.35 16.86 7.35
C VAL A 18 -4.12 16.08 6.29
N LEU A 19 -3.45 15.16 5.57
CA LEU A 19 -4.11 14.31 4.57
C LEU A 19 -5.19 13.43 5.20
N ALA A 20 -4.93 12.83 6.36
CA ALA A 20 -5.90 12.02 7.09
C ALA A 20 -7.14 12.81 7.49
N LEU A 21 -6.98 14.05 7.97
CA LEU A 21 -8.10 14.95 8.30
C LEU A 21 -8.92 15.30 7.05
N LEU A 22 -8.27 15.59 5.93
CA LEU A 22 -8.97 15.88 4.67
C LEU A 22 -9.81 14.70 4.17
N ILE A 23 -9.28 13.48 4.26
CA ILE A 23 -10.01 12.25 3.91
C ILE A 23 -11.18 12.04 4.89
N ALA A 24 -10.96 12.19 6.19
CA ALA A 24 -11.98 12.01 7.21
C ALA A 24 -13.17 12.97 7.04
N LEU A 25 -12.93 14.22 6.62
CA LEU A 25 -13.98 15.20 6.35
C LEU A 25 -14.85 14.87 5.11
N LYS A 26 -14.36 14.01 4.22
CA LYS A 26 -15.06 13.62 2.99
C LYS A 26 -15.88 12.35 3.14
N MET A 27 -15.63 11.55 4.17
CA MET A 27 -16.28 10.25 4.36
C MET A 27 -17.49 10.38 5.28
N THR A 28 -18.60 9.77 4.88
CA THR A 28 -19.87 9.80 5.61
C THR A 28 -20.02 8.64 6.59
N SER A 29 -19.25 7.56 6.41
CA SER A 29 -19.33 6.31 7.19
C SER A 29 -17.97 5.87 7.72
N VAL A 30 -17.88 5.70 9.06
CA VAL A 30 -16.68 5.17 9.73
C VAL A 30 -16.45 3.70 9.36
N LEU A 31 -17.53 2.94 9.12
CA LEU A 31 -17.46 1.53 8.74
C LEU A 31 -16.74 1.37 7.39
N GLU A 32 -17.10 2.19 6.40
CA GLU A 32 -16.48 2.16 5.07
C GLU A 32 -15.01 2.56 5.14
N LEU A 33 -14.67 3.62 5.88
CA LEU A 33 -13.28 4.03 6.11
C LEU A 33 -12.44 2.88 6.69
N MET A 34 -12.99 2.16 7.67
CA MET A 34 -12.33 1.01 8.27
C MET A 34 -12.13 -0.13 7.26
N LEU A 35 -13.16 -0.48 6.48
CA LEU A 35 -13.09 -1.53 5.46
C LEU A 35 -12.09 -1.19 4.34
N HIS A 36 -12.03 0.07 3.92
CA HIS A 36 -11.04 0.54 2.95
C HIS A 36 -9.62 0.47 3.53
N SER A 37 -9.45 0.84 4.80
CA SER A 37 -8.15 0.75 5.49
C SER A 37 -7.66 -0.69 5.58
N TYR A 38 -8.56 -1.64 5.90
CA TYR A 38 -8.22 -3.07 5.90
C TYR A 38 -7.86 -3.58 4.50
N SER A 39 -8.64 -3.22 3.49
CA SER A 39 -8.37 -3.61 2.10
C SER A 39 -7.00 -3.10 1.62
N PHE A 40 -6.69 -1.83 1.89
CA PHE A 40 -5.39 -1.23 1.58
C PHE A 40 -4.22 -1.91 2.32
N MET A 41 -4.39 -2.16 3.63
CA MET A 41 -3.34 -2.76 4.44
C MET A 41 -3.01 -4.18 3.98
N VAL A 42 -4.05 -4.99 3.74
CA VAL A 42 -3.87 -6.38 3.30
C VAL A 42 -3.23 -6.41 1.92
N SER A 43 -3.70 -5.61 0.96
CA SER A 43 -3.15 -5.63 -0.40
C SER A 43 -1.71 -5.14 -0.49
N GLY A 44 -1.36 -4.10 0.28
CA GLY A 44 -0.02 -3.53 0.29
C GLY A 44 1.00 -4.39 1.06
N MET A 45 0.62 -4.99 2.19
CA MET A 45 1.59 -5.63 3.08
C MET A 45 1.75 -7.13 2.89
N ILE A 46 0.75 -7.84 2.36
CA ILE A 46 0.79 -9.32 2.34
C ILE A 46 2.00 -9.85 1.59
N ILE A 47 2.34 -9.27 0.44
CA ILE A 47 3.47 -9.70 -0.40
C ILE A 47 4.83 -9.42 0.28
N PRO A 48 5.12 -8.21 0.79
CA PRO A 48 6.31 -7.94 1.59
C PRO A 48 6.48 -8.89 2.78
N VAL A 49 5.41 -9.17 3.52
CA VAL A 49 5.44 -10.03 4.71
C VAL A 49 5.74 -11.47 4.31
N LEU A 50 5.08 -11.99 3.28
CA LEU A 50 5.37 -13.32 2.74
C LEU A 50 6.81 -13.42 2.24
N ALA A 51 7.28 -12.40 1.52
CA ALA A 51 8.67 -12.34 1.06
C ALA A 51 9.66 -12.39 2.23
N ALA A 52 9.40 -11.63 3.30
CA ALA A 52 10.25 -11.58 4.49
C ALA A 52 10.27 -12.92 5.26
N LEU A 53 9.13 -13.61 5.35
CA LEU A 53 9.02 -14.88 6.09
C LEU A 53 9.55 -16.09 5.30
N PHE A 54 9.34 -16.14 3.99
CA PHE A 54 9.60 -17.34 3.18
C PHE A 54 10.84 -17.25 2.29
N THR A 55 11.50 -16.09 2.17
CA THR A 55 12.68 -15.91 1.30
C THR A 55 13.96 -15.76 2.12
N LYS A 56 15.04 -16.46 1.72
CA LYS A 56 16.36 -16.35 2.39
C LYS A 56 17.05 -14.98 2.23
N LYS A 57 16.74 -14.25 1.15
CA LYS A 57 17.30 -12.94 0.81
C LYS A 57 16.19 -12.01 0.32
N PRO A 58 15.33 -11.49 1.21
CA PRO A 58 14.27 -10.58 0.83
C PRO A 58 14.87 -9.25 0.31
N ASN A 59 14.28 -8.71 -0.76
CA ASN A 59 14.75 -7.47 -1.38
C ASN A 59 13.88 -6.30 -0.90
N SER A 60 14.45 -5.41 -0.10
CA SER A 60 13.71 -4.28 0.51
C SER A 60 13.10 -3.34 -0.51
N ILE A 61 13.69 -3.19 -1.70
CA ILE A 61 13.15 -2.32 -2.75
C ILE A 61 12.03 -3.02 -3.52
N ALA A 62 12.13 -4.34 -3.74
CA ALA A 62 11.02 -5.12 -4.26
C ALA A 62 9.82 -5.07 -3.30
N ALA A 63 10.06 -5.23 -2.00
CA ALA A 63 9.05 -5.11 -0.96
C ALA A 63 8.41 -3.71 -0.96
N LEU A 64 9.19 -2.63 -0.94
CA LEU A 64 8.66 -1.27 -0.98
C LEU A 64 7.85 -1.00 -2.27
N SER A 65 8.35 -1.45 -3.42
CA SER A 65 7.63 -1.29 -4.69
C SER A 65 6.29 -2.02 -4.68
N SER A 66 6.24 -3.24 -4.12
CA SER A 66 4.99 -3.98 -3.98
C SER A 66 4.01 -3.35 -3.00
N MET A 67 4.47 -2.71 -1.92
CA MET A 67 3.60 -1.96 -1.01
C MET A 67 2.95 -0.78 -1.72
N ILE A 68 3.74 0.01 -2.44
CA ILE A 68 3.25 1.21 -3.13
C ILE A 68 2.29 0.81 -4.26
N VAL A 69 2.65 -0.19 -5.05
CA VAL A 69 1.80 -0.65 -6.17
C VAL A 69 0.53 -1.33 -5.65
N GLY A 70 0.63 -2.22 -4.67
CA GLY A 70 -0.53 -2.92 -4.10
C GLY A 70 -1.52 -1.99 -3.41
N GLY A 71 -1.03 -1.18 -2.48
CA GLY A 71 -1.86 -0.21 -1.78
C GLY A 71 -2.42 0.86 -2.72
N GLY A 72 -1.60 1.38 -3.64
CA GLY A 72 -1.99 2.40 -4.61
C GLY A 72 -3.05 1.91 -5.59
N THR A 73 -2.93 0.68 -6.09
CA THR A 73 -3.94 0.09 -7.00
C THR A 73 -5.26 -0.17 -6.29
N THR A 74 -5.25 -0.70 -5.05
CA THR A 74 -6.46 -0.85 -4.25
C THR A 74 -7.14 0.49 -3.98
N LEU A 75 -6.38 1.51 -3.59
CA LEU A 75 -6.92 2.84 -3.30
C LEU A 75 -7.49 3.51 -4.56
N SER A 76 -6.81 3.38 -5.70
CA SER A 76 -7.29 3.89 -6.99
C SER A 76 -8.58 3.22 -7.43
N LEU A 77 -8.72 1.91 -7.21
CA LEU A 77 -9.94 1.15 -7.52
C LEU A 77 -11.11 1.55 -6.60
N ILE A 78 -10.84 1.73 -5.30
CA ILE A 78 -11.84 2.21 -4.34
C ILE A 78 -12.37 3.58 -4.74
N PHE A 79 -11.49 4.54 -5.07
CA PHE A 79 -11.91 5.90 -5.41
C PHE A 79 -12.58 6.02 -6.79
N SER A 80 -12.34 5.09 -7.70
CA SER A 80 -12.89 5.18 -9.06
C SER A 80 -14.33 4.67 -9.16
N ASP A 81 -14.89 4.05 -8.10
CA ASP A 81 -16.24 3.46 -8.08
C ASP A 81 -16.56 2.57 -9.31
N ILE A 82 -15.52 2.01 -9.93
CA ILE A 82 -15.65 1.17 -11.12
C ILE A 82 -16.21 -0.16 -10.67
N ASN A 83 -17.33 -0.58 -11.25
CA ASN A 83 -17.83 -1.95 -11.08
C ASN A 83 -16.74 -2.93 -11.55
N LEU A 84 -16.07 -3.57 -10.60
CA LEU A 84 -14.97 -4.46 -10.93
C LEU A 84 -15.50 -5.68 -11.69
N PRO A 85 -14.79 -6.11 -12.75
CA PRO A 85 -15.12 -7.34 -13.43
C PRO A 85 -15.05 -8.49 -12.41
N LEU A 86 -16.04 -9.40 -12.45
CA LEU A 86 -16.20 -10.56 -11.57
C LEU A 86 -16.84 -10.31 -10.18
N GLY A 87 -17.24 -9.06 -9.84
CA GLY A 87 -17.83 -8.77 -8.52
C GLY A 87 -16.85 -8.98 -7.36
N LEU A 88 -15.56 -8.92 -7.65
CA LEU A 88 -14.45 -9.16 -6.72
C LEU A 88 -14.05 -7.86 -6.02
N ASP A 89 -13.70 -7.94 -4.74
CA ASP A 89 -13.20 -6.79 -3.98
C ASP A 89 -11.88 -6.26 -4.55
N ALA A 90 -11.71 -4.92 -4.52
CA ALA A 90 -10.50 -4.21 -4.97
C ALA A 90 -9.19 -4.71 -4.33
N ASN A 91 -9.29 -5.38 -3.17
CA ASN A 91 -8.17 -6.00 -2.48
C ASN A 91 -7.46 -7.05 -3.35
N ILE A 92 -8.20 -7.89 -4.08
CA ILE A 92 -7.61 -9.00 -4.85
C ILE A 92 -6.76 -8.49 -6.01
N PHE A 93 -7.24 -7.45 -6.71
CA PHE A 93 -6.47 -6.78 -7.74
C PHE A 93 -5.21 -6.11 -7.17
N GLY A 94 -5.31 -5.52 -5.99
CA GLY A 94 -4.17 -4.94 -5.29
C GLY A 94 -3.10 -5.98 -4.92
N ILE A 95 -3.50 -7.12 -4.38
CA ILE A 95 -2.59 -8.23 -4.05
C ILE A 95 -1.90 -8.74 -5.32
N GLY A 96 -2.65 -8.92 -6.41
CA GLY A 96 -2.10 -9.34 -7.70
C GLY A 96 -1.07 -8.35 -8.24
N ALA A 97 -1.38 -7.06 -8.21
CA ALA A 97 -0.47 -6.00 -8.63
C ALA A 97 0.78 -5.93 -7.75
N ALA A 98 0.64 -6.07 -6.43
CA ALA A 98 1.75 -6.14 -5.49
C ALA A 98 2.70 -7.31 -5.80
N LEU A 99 2.14 -8.49 -6.10
CA LEU A 99 2.91 -9.69 -6.43
C LEU A 99 3.70 -9.48 -7.73
N ILE A 100 3.06 -8.97 -8.77
CA ILE A 100 3.71 -8.68 -10.05
C ILE A 100 4.84 -7.67 -9.87
N ALA A 101 4.59 -6.57 -9.15
CA ALA A 101 5.61 -5.56 -8.87
C ALA A 101 6.80 -6.15 -8.11
N TYR A 102 6.54 -6.97 -7.08
CA TYR A 102 7.58 -7.63 -6.32
C TYR A 102 8.46 -8.50 -7.22
N LEU A 103 7.85 -9.35 -8.05
CA LEU A 103 8.56 -10.27 -8.93
C LEU A 103 9.41 -9.53 -9.97
N ILE A 104 8.86 -8.50 -10.61
CA ILE A 104 9.58 -7.69 -11.61
C ILE A 104 10.83 -7.05 -10.97
N VAL A 105 10.65 -6.33 -9.86
CA VAL A 105 11.75 -5.62 -9.21
C VAL A 105 12.78 -6.59 -8.61
N ASN A 106 12.32 -7.70 -8.06
CA ASN A 106 13.21 -8.72 -7.52
C ASN A 106 14.04 -9.40 -8.62
N PHE A 107 13.47 -9.63 -9.80
CA PHE A 107 14.19 -10.21 -10.94
C PHE A 107 15.20 -9.23 -11.55
N SER A 108 14.80 -7.97 -11.79
CA SER A 108 15.69 -6.95 -12.34
C SER A 108 16.92 -6.64 -11.48
N ARG A 109 16.84 -6.86 -10.17
CA ARG A 109 17.96 -6.65 -9.22
C ARG A 109 18.77 -7.91 -8.92
N LYS A 110 18.33 -9.06 -9.40
CA LYS A 110 19.06 -10.33 -9.27
C LYS A 110 20.00 -10.58 -10.46
N SER A 111 19.81 -9.83 -11.57
CA SER A 111 20.76 -9.72 -12.69
C SER A 111 21.88 -8.74 -12.38
#